data_AF-A0A024HPL1-F1
#
_entry.id   AF-A0A024HPL1-F1
#
_cell.length_a   1.000
_cell.length_b   1.000
_cell.length_c   1.000
_cell.angle_alpha   90.00
_cell.angle_beta   90.00
_cell.angle_gamma   90.00
#
_symmetry.space_group_name_H-M   'P 1'
#
loop_
_entity.id
_entity.type
_entity.pdbx_description
1 polymer ?
#
loop_
_entity_poly.entity_id
_entity_poly.type
_entity_poly.pdbx_seq_one_letter_code
_entity_poly.pdbx_strand_id
1 'polypeptide(L)'
;MAAALVAYLHFLSLFVMFALLVLEHRLFKLPLDTQRARSLVIIDLAYGASAGVVLLSGIARAVWFAKGLDYYLHNAAFHALVGLFVVVALLSIYPTLTFLNWRHALQAGQVPEVSAAQGKRVTMVIRVELLAMLVLALLASLMAHGIGVIAN
;
A
#
# COMPACT_ATOMS: atom_id res chain seq x y z
N MET A 1 19.53 19.06 4.57
CA MET A 1 19.47 17.78 5.32
C MET A 1 18.04 17.25 5.46
N ALA A 2 17.09 18.01 6.03
CA ALA A 2 15.71 17.56 6.24
C ALA A 2 15.00 17.03 4.97
N ALA A 3 15.06 17.77 3.85
CA ALA A 3 14.46 17.34 2.58
C ALA A 3 14.95 15.97 2.10
N ALA A 4 16.26 15.68 2.26
CA ALA A 4 16.86 14.41 1.87
C ALA A 4 16.41 13.26 2.80
N LEU A 5 16.30 13.51 4.11
CA LEU A 5 15.81 12.52 5.07
C LEU A 5 14.34 12.17 4.83
N VAL A 6 13.49 13.17 4.54
CA VAL A 6 12.08 12.93 4.19
C VAL A 6 11.97 12.16 2.87
N ALA A 7 12.81 12.47 1.88
CA ALA A 7 12.91 11.69 0.65
C ALA A 7 13.27 10.23 0.91
N TYR A 8 14.33 10.01 1.68
CA TYR A 8 14.79 8.68 2.04
C TYR A 8 13.70 7.90 2.78
N LEU A 9 13.05 8.51 3.77
CA LEU A 9 11.96 7.87 4.52
C LEU A 9 10.78 7.49 3.61
N HIS A 10 10.42 8.36 2.66
CA HIS A 10 9.36 8.08 1.70
C HIS A 10 9.69 6.87 0.82
N PHE A 11 10.90 6.83 0.24
CA PHE A 11 11.30 5.68 -0.59
C PHE A 11 11.48 4.39 0.22
N LEU A 12 12.06 4.49 1.42
CA LEU A 12 12.21 3.34 2.31
C LEU A 12 10.84 2.76 2.68
N SER A 13 9.88 3.61 3.06
CA SER A 13 8.51 3.18 3.39
C SER A 13 7.79 2.57 2.18
N LEU A 14 8.01 3.07 0.96
CA LEU A 14 7.50 2.44 -0.26
C LEU A 14 8.07 1.03 -0.49
N PHE A 15 9.38 0.84 -0.31
CA PHE A 15 10.01 -0.48 -0.45
C PHE A 15 9.53 -1.46 0.62
N VAL A 16 9.40 -0.99 1.87
CA VAL A 16 8.83 -1.79 2.97
C VAL A 16 7.39 -2.18 2.65
N MET A 17 6.56 -1.24 2.22
CA MET A 17 5.17 -1.48 1.84
C MET A 17 5.07 -2.55 0.73
N PHE A 18 5.89 -2.43 -0.32
CA PHE A 18 5.92 -3.40 -1.41
C PHE A 18 6.35 -4.79 -0.94
N ALA A 19 7.41 -4.86 -0.13
CA ALA A 19 7.93 -6.12 0.41
C ALA A 19 6.91 -6.83 1.32
N LEU A 20 6.19 -6.08 2.15
CA LEU A 20 5.14 -6.61 3.02
C LEU A 20 3.97 -7.17 2.20
N LEU A 21 3.55 -6.47 1.15
CA LEU A 21 2.48 -6.94 0.27
C LEU A 21 2.87 -8.20 -0.52
N VAL A 22 4.14 -8.29 -0.98
CA VAL A 22 4.68 -9.53 -1.56
C VAL A 22 4.68 -10.68 -0.55
N LEU A 23 5.08 -10.39 0.69
CA LEU A 23 5.11 -11.39 1.76
C LEU A 23 3.70 -11.86 2.12
N GLU A 24 2.74 -10.95 2.19
CA GLU A 24 1.32 -11.24 2.38
C GLU A 24 0.79 -12.15 1.27
N HIS A 25 1.07 -11.82 0.00
CA HIS A 25 0.72 -12.67 -1.14
C HIS A 25 1.29 -14.09 -1.02
N ARG A 26 2.54 -14.20 -0.58
CA ARG A 26 3.24 -15.47 -0.43
C ARG A 26 2.72 -16.30 0.74
N LEU A 27 2.32 -15.66 1.84
CA LEU A 27 1.81 -16.33 3.04
C LEU A 27 0.33 -16.71 2.91
N PHE A 28 -0.46 -15.92 2.17
CA PHE A 28 -1.86 -16.18 1.92
C PHE A 28 -2.04 -17.28 0.85
N LYS A 29 -1.76 -18.52 1.27
CA LYS A 29 -1.95 -19.74 0.47
C LYS A 29 -2.74 -20.77 1.26
N LEU A 30 -3.88 -21.19 0.72
CA LEU A 30 -4.72 -22.23 1.31
C LEU A 30 -4.16 -23.65 1.04
N PRO A 31 -4.31 -24.61 1.98
CA PRO A 31 -4.84 -24.43 3.33
C PRO A 31 -3.87 -23.63 4.22
N LEU A 32 -4.43 -22.84 5.15
CA LEU A 32 -3.66 -22.09 6.15
C LEU A 32 -3.36 -22.97 7.36
N ASP A 33 -2.31 -22.59 8.09
CA ASP A 33 -2.09 -23.02 9.46
C ASP A 33 -2.18 -21.79 10.38
N THR A 34 -2.23 -22.04 11.69
CA THR A 34 -2.38 -20.99 12.70
C THR A 34 -1.22 -20.01 12.71
N GLN A 35 0.00 -20.48 12.43
CA GLN A 35 1.20 -19.65 12.40
C GLN A 35 1.15 -18.65 11.23
N ARG A 36 0.88 -19.13 10.01
CA ARG A 36 0.73 -18.28 8.82
C ARG A 36 -0.42 -17.30 8.98
N ALA A 37 -1.55 -17.74 9.54
CA ALA A 37 -2.69 -16.85 9.79
C ALA A 37 -2.35 -15.74 10.80
N ARG A 38 -1.59 -16.03 11.87
CA ARG A 38 -1.08 -14.98 12.78
C ARG A 38 -0.10 -14.04 12.09
N SER A 39 0.82 -14.57 11.28
CA SER A 39 1.77 -13.75 10.53
C SER A 39 1.06 -12.81 9.56
N LEU A 40 0.00 -13.26 8.88
CA LEU A 40 -0.81 -12.44 7.98
C LEU A 40 -1.41 -11.22 8.68
N VAL A 41 -1.99 -11.39 9.88
CA VAL A 41 -2.52 -10.26 10.65
C VAL A 41 -1.45 -9.22 10.96
N ILE A 42 -0.25 -9.66 11.35
CA ILE A 42 0.85 -8.75 11.71
C ILE A 42 1.38 -8.04 10.46
N ILE A 43 1.53 -8.76 9.36
CA ILE A 43 2.07 -8.25 8.09
C ILE A 43 1.11 -7.26 7.45
N ASP A 44 -0.19 -7.53 7.46
CA ASP A 44 -1.24 -6.64 6.97
C ASP A 44 -1.26 -5.32 7.77
N LEU A 45 -1.19 -5.41 9.11
CA LEU A 45 -1.09 -4.22 9.97
C LEU A 45 0.19 -3.41 9.70
N ALA A 46 1.32 -4.09 9.49
CA ALA A 46 2.58 -3.44 9.14
C ALA A 46 2.50 -2.78 7.74
N TYR A 47 1.82 -3.43 6.79
CA TYR A 47 1.55 -2.89 5.46
C TYR A 47 0.72 -1.60 5.58
N GLY A 48 -0.39 -1.63 6.32
CA GLY A 48 -1.22 -0.45 6.58
C GLY A 48 -0.45 0.69 7.27
N ALA A 49 0.39 0.37 8.26
CA ALA A 49 1.25 1.36 8.91
C ALA A 49 2.27 1.98 7.93
N SER A 50 2.88 1.16 7.07
CA SER A 50 3.83 1.63 6.06
C SER A 50 3.15 2.53 5.02
N ALA A 51 1.91 2.23 4.62
CA ALA A 51 1.10 3.09 3.77
C ALA A 51 0.83 4.46 4.41
N GLY A 52 0.56 4.49 5.72
CA GLY A 52 0.46 5.74 6.48
C GLY A 52 1.74 6.57 6.43
N VAL A 53 2.91 5.94 6.59
CA VAL A 53 4.20 6.64 6.49
C VAL A 53 4.45 7.16 5.07
N VAL A 54 4.13 6.38 4.03
CA VAL A 54 4.22 6.80 2.63
C VAL A 54 3.37 8.04 2.39
N LEU A 55 2.12 8.05 2.85
CA LEU A 55 1.20 9.18 2.68
C LEU A 55 1.71 10.44 3.38
N LEU A 56 2.05 10.34 4.67
CA LEU A 56 2.51 11.48 5.46
C LEU A 56 3.81 12.07 4.90
N SER A 57 4.77 11.22 4.53
CA SER A 57 6.02 11.66 3.90
C SER A 57 5.80 12.22 2.49
N GLY A 58 4.86 11.67 1.72
CA GLY A 58 4.48 12.18 0.40
C GLY A 58 3.86 13.57 0.45
N ILE A 59 2.93 13.79 1.38
CA ILE A 59 2.37 15.13 1.67
C ILE A 59 3.50 16.08 2.06
N ALA A 60 4.39 15.64 2.95
CA ALA A 60 5.48 16.49 3.39
C ALA A 60 6.41 16.92 2.24
N ARG A 61 6.66 16.02 1.29
CA ARG A 61 7.41 16.32 0.07
C ARG A 61 6.69 17.34 -0.81
N ALA A 62 5.40 17.15 -1.06
CA ALA A 62 4.62 18.02 -1.93
C ALA A 62 4.48 19.45 -1.37
N VAL A 63 4.31 19.58 -0.05
CA VAL A 63 4.05 20.88 0.60
C VAL A 63 5.35 21.64 0.92
N TRP A 64 6.39 20.99 1.45
CA TRP A 64 7.55 21.69 2.03
C TRP A 64 8.89 21.50 1.31
N PHE A 65 9.09 20.42 0.56
CA PHE A 65 10.46 20.00 0.16
C PHE A 65 10.70 19.79 -1.33
N ALA A 66 9.69 19.96 -2.18
CA ALA A 66 9.82 19.69 -3.61
C ALA A 66 9.49 20.92 -4.47
N LYS A 67 8.85 20.72 -5.64
CA LYS A 67 8.65 21.75 -6.69
C LYS A 67 7.60 22.84 -6.34
N GLY A 68 7.15 22.92 -5.09
CA GLY A 68 6.05 23.78 -4.64
C GLY A 68 4.67 23.18 -4.92
N LEU A 69 3.68 23.52 -4.09
CA LEU A 69 2.34 22.93 -4.16
C LEU A 69 1.64 23.18 -5.50
N ASP A 70 1.85 24.37 -6.09
CA ASP A 70 1.25 24.78 -7.36
C ASP A 70 1.60 23.84 -8.53
N TYR A 71 2.86 23.39 -8.59
CA TYR A 71 3.32 22.41 -9.59
C TYR A 71 2.53 21.10 -9.50
N TYR A 72 2.28 20.61 -8.28
CA TYR A 72 1.57 19.36 -8.06
C TYR A 72 0.09 19.48 -8.39
N LEU A 73 -0.54 20.58 -7.97
CA LEU A 73 -1.96 20.82 -8.22
C LEU A 73 -2.28 20.99 -9.71
N HIS A 74 -1.34 21.47 -10.53
CA HIS A 74 -1.47 21.58 -11.98
C HIS A 74 -0.83 20.40 -12.74
N ASN A 75 -0.71 19.22 -12.12
CA ASN A 75 -0.17 18.04 -12.78
C ASN A 75 -1.15 16.85 -12.74
N ALA A 76 -1.66 16.43 -13.89
CA ALA A 76 -2.58 15.30 -14.04
C ALA A 76 -1.97 13.96 -13.57
N ALA A 77 -0.66 13.76 -13.74
CA ALA A 77 0.02 12.55 -13.25
C ALA A 77 0.10 12.54 -11.72
N PHE A 78 0.20 13.70 -11.06
CA PHE A 78 0.08 13.80 -9.61
C PHE A 78 -1.32 13.42 -9.13
N HIS A 79 -2.37 13.96 -9.75
CA HIS A 79 -3.76 13.61 -9.40
C HIS A 79 -4.05 12.13 -9.60
N ALA A 80 -3.58 11.55 -10.71
CA ALA A 80 -3.68 10.11 -10.96
C ALA A 80 -2.93 9.30 -9.89
N LEU A 81 -1.74 9.74 -9.48
CA LEU A 81 -0.95 9.09 -8.43
C LEU A 81 -1.70 9.10 -7.10
N VAL A 82 -2.18 10.25 -6.66
CA VAL A 82 -2.93 10.39 -5.40
C VAL A 82 -4.23 9.59 -5.44
N GLY A 83 -4.98 9.70 -6.54
CA GLY A 83 -6.22 8.96 -6.74
C GLY A 83 -6.01 7.45 -6.70
N LEU A 84 -4.98 6.95 -7.40
CA LEU A 84 -4.65 5.53 -7.38
C LEU A 84 -4.20 5.07 -5.98
N PHE A 85 -3.43 5.89 -5.26
CA PHE A 85 -3.04 5.57 -3.89
C PHE A 85 -4.25 5.44 -2.96
N VAL A 86 -5.24 6.32 -3.09
CA VAL A 86 -6.50 6.23 -2.34
C VAL A 86 -7.28 4.96 -2.71
N VAL A 87 -7.38 4.62 -4.01
CA VAL A 87 -8.05 3.39 -4.45
C VAL A 87 -7.37 2.15 -3.85
N VAL A 88 -6.04 2.09 -3.86
CA VAL A 88 -5.28 0.99 -3.24
C VAL A 88 -5.57 0.91 -1.73
N ALA A 89 -5.55 2.04 -1.03
CA ALA A 89 -5.87 2.08 0.40
C ALA A 89 -7.31 1.65 0.72
N LEU A 90 -8.27 1.89 -0.18
CA LEU A 90 -9.64 1.41 -0.02
C LEU A 90 -9.78 -0.08 -0.32
N LEU A 91 -9.06 -0.59 -1.32
CA LEU A 91 -9.02 -2.02 -1.63
C LEU A 91 -8.44 -2.83 -0.46
N SER A 92 -7.41 -2.32 0.21
CA SER A 92 -6.72 -3.01 1.30
C SER A 92 -7.57 -3.19 2.55
N ILE A 93 -8.64 -2.41 2.71
CA ILE A 93 -9.61 -2.59 3.80
C ILE A 93 -10.20 -4.01 3.77
N TYR A 94 -10.41 -4.60 2.60
CA TYR A 94 -11.02 -5.93 2.50
C TYR A 94 -10.12 -7.06 3.06
N PRO A 95 -8.84 -7.20 2.65
CA PRO A 95 -7.89 -8.10 3.33
C PRO A 95 -7.76 -7.81 4.82
N THR A 96 -7.59 -6.54 5.22
CA THR A 96 -7.43 -6.16 6.63
C THR A 96 -8.60 -6.62 7.48
N LEU A 97 -9.83 -6.34 7.07
CA LEU A 97 -11.02 -6.82 7.80
C LEU A 97 -11.10 -8.34 7.82
N THR A 98 -10.72 -9.01 6.73
CA THR A 98 -10.69 -10.48 6.65
C THR A 98 -9.74 -11.05 7.70
N PHE A 99 -8.52 -10.53 7.80
CA PHE A 99 -7.51 -11.05 8.74
C PHE A 99 -7.81 -10.67 10.18
N LEU A 100 -8.30 -9.46 10.44
CA LEU A 100 -8.69 -9.04 11.79
C LEU A 100 -9.85 -9.86 12.35
N ASN A 101 -10.78 -10.31 11.50
CA ASN A 101 -11.87 -11.20 11.89
C ASN A 101 -11.38 -12.57 12.38
N TRP A 102 -10.13 -12.95 12.09
CA TRP A 102 -9.54 -14.22 12.57
C TRP A 102 -9.09 -14.16 14.03
N ARG A 103 -9.05 -12.98 14.65
CA ARG A 103 -8.48 -12.77 15.98
C ARG A 103 -9.00 -13.76 17.02
N HIS A 104 -10.32 -13.98 17.06
CA HIS A 104 -10.93 -14.89 18.03
C HIS A 104 -10.55 -16.36 17.78
N ALA A 105 -10.58 -16.82 16.53
CA ALA A 105 -10.15 -18.18 16.18
C ALA A 105 -8.66 -18.41 16.52
N LEU A 106 -7.80 -17.44 16.20
CA LEU A 106 -6.37 -17.52 16.47
C LEU A 106 -6.04 -17.49 17.98
N GLN A 107 -6.84 -16.79 18.78
CA GLN A 107 -6.75 -16.81 20.25
C GLN A 107 -7.13 -18.18 20.81
N ALA A 108 -8.12 -18.85 20.21
CA ALA A 108 -8.51 -20.22 20.55
C ALA A 108 -7.56 -21.30 19.97
N GLY A 109 -6.49 -20.92 19.26
CA GLY A 109 -5.56 -21.86 18.63
C GLY A 109 -6.13 -22.59 17.41
N GLN A 110 -7.23 -22.09 16.85
CA GLN A 110 -7.91 -22.67 15.70
C GLN A 110 -7.45 -22.02 14.39
N VAL A 111 -7.42 -22.80 13.32
CA VAL A 111 -7.16 -22.29 11.97
C VAL A 111 -8.41 -21.57 11.47
N PRO A 112 -8.30 -20.31 10.99
CA PRO A 112 -9.44 -19.61 10.44
C PRO A 112 -10.00 -20.31 9.20
N GLU A 113 -11.32 -20.45 9.15
CA GLU A 113 -11.99 -20.99 7.97
C GLU A 113 -12.08 -19.91 6.88
N VAL A 114 -11.53 -20.22 5.70
CA VAL A 114 -11.57 -19.34 4.54
C VAL A 114 -12.18 -20.11 3.38
N SER A 115 -13.35 -19.67 2.93
CA SER A 115 -13.99 -20.26 1.75
C SER A 115 -13.11 -20.07 0.50
N ALA A 116 -13.19 -20.98 -0.47
CA ALA A 116 -12.45 -20.86 -1.72
C ALA A 116 -12.74 -19.54 -2.47
N ALA A 117 -13.99 -19.05 -2.39
CA ALA A 117 -14.39 -17.78 -2.99
C ALA A 117 -13.80 -16.56 -2.26
N GLN A 118 -13.75 -16.57 -0.93
CA GLN A 118 -13.07 -15.51 -0.16
C GLN A 118 -11.56 -15.53 -0.42
N GLY A 119 -10.95 -16.72 -0.44
CA GLY A 119 -9.54 -16.90 -0.78
C GLY A 119 -9.18 -16.28 -2.13
N LYS A 120 -9.93 -16.62 -3.19
CA LYS A 120 -9.72 -16.03 -4.52
C LYS A 120 -9.83 -14.51 -4.53
N ARG A 121 -10.81 -13.94 -3.81
CA ARG A 121 -11.01 -12.48 -3.71
C ARG A 121 -9.84 -11.80 -3.02
N VAL A 122 -9.40 -12.29 -1.86
CA VAL A 122 -8.24 -11.73 -1.14
C VAL A 122 -6.99 -11.81 -2.01
N THR A 123 -6.73 -12.96 -2.65
CA THR A 123 -5.58 -13.12 -3.55
C THR A 123 -5.62 -12.13 -4.73
N MET A 124 -6.81 -11.88 -5.30
CA MET A 124 -6.96 -10.93 -6.39
C MET A 124 -6.75 -9.48 -5.95
N VAL A 125 -7.26 -9.10 -4.77
CA VAL A 125 -7.03 -7.77 -4.19
C VAL A 125 -5.53 -7.52 -4.04
N ILE A 126 -4.81 -8.42 -3.37
CA ILE A 126 -3.35 -8.30 -3.17
C ILE A 126 -2.60 -8.18 -4.51
N ARG A 127 -3.01 -8.93 -5.54
CA ARG A 127 -2.40 -8.83 -6.88
C ARG A 127 -2.67 -7.50 -7.57
N VAL A 128 -3.88 -6.98 -7.46
CA VAL A 128 -4.25 -5.67 -8.00
C VAL A 128 -3.45 -4.59 -7.28
N GLU A 129 -3.28 -4.67 -5.97
CA GLU A 129 -2.48 -3.75 -5.18
C GLU A 129 -1.00 -3.80 -5.58
N LEU A 130 -0.42 -4.99 -5.77
CA LEU A 130 0.95 -5.15 -6.26
C LEU A 130 1.14 -4.49 -7.63
N LEU A 131 0.20 -4.71 -8.57
CA LEU A 131 0.24 -4.05 -9.88
C LEU A 131 0.11 -2.53 -9.73
N ALA A 132 -0.83 -2.06 -8.90
CA ALA A 132 -1.05 -0.65 -8.65
C ALA A 132 0.18 0.04 -8.04
N MET A 133 0.94 -0.64 -7.19
CA MET A 133 2.22 -0.11 -6.66
C MET A 133 3.25 0.14 -7.77
N LEU A 134 3.32 -0.73 -8.78
CA LEU A 134 4.20 -0.52 -9.94
C LEU A 134 3.72 0.69 -10.78
N VAL A 135 2.41 0.83 -10.95
CA VAL A 135 1.81 1.98 -11.65
C VAL A 135 2.04 3.28 -10.87
N LEU A 136 1.94 3.26 -9.53
CA LEU A 136 2.26 4.41 -8.68
C LEU A 136 3.71 4.86 -8.88
N ALA A 137 4.66 3.94 -8.94
CA ALA A 137 6.06 4.25 -9.24
C ALA A 137 6.25 4.88 -10.62
N LEU A 138 5.52 4.38 -11.63
CA LEU A 138 5.51 4.97 -12.97
C LEU A 138 4.96 6.40 -12.95
N LEU A 139 3.78 6.62 -12.34
CA LEU A 139 3.15 7.94 -12.25
C LEU A 139 4.05 8.94 -11.49
N ALA A 140 4.75 8.48 -10.44
CA ALA A 140 5.71 9.30 -9.71
C ALA A 140 6.87 9.72 -10.61
N SER A 141 7.38 8.81 -11.44
CA SER A 141 8.43 9.11 -12.42
C SER A 141 7.94 10.10 -13.49
N LEU A 142 6.77 9.87 -14.09
CA LEU A 142 6.19 10.77 -15.09
C LEU A 142 6.04 12.19 -14.54
N MET A 143 5.41 12.32 -13.37
CA MET A 143 5.25 13.59 -12.68
C MET A 143 6.59 14.24 -12.35
N ALA A 144 7.61 13.50 -11.91
CA ALA A 144 8.92 14.05 -11.60
C ALA A 144 9.58 14.71 -12.83
N HIS A 145 9.33 14.17 -14.02
CA HIS A 145 9.85 14.65 -15.30
C HIS A 145 8.94 15.67 -15.99
N GLY A 146 7.90 16.19 -15.31
CA GLY A 146 7.01 17.21 -15.87
C GLY A 146 5.96 16.69 -16.83
N ILE A 147 5.84 15.37 -16.99
CA ILE A 147 4.76 14.78 -17.79
C ILE A 147 3.45 14.94 -17.02
N GLY A 148 2.41 15.39 -17.72
CA GLY A 148 1.09 15.65 -17.15
C GLY A 148 0.88 17.06 -16.59
N VAL A 149 1.84 17.99 -16.74
CA VAL A 149 1.59 19.41 -16.44
C VAL A 149 0.46 19.93 -17.33
N ILE A 150 -0.57 20.47 -16.69
CA ILE A 150 -1.70 21.15 -17.32
C ILE A 150 -1.29 22.61 -17.46
N ALA A 151 -1.09 23.08 -18.69
CA ALA A 151 -0.81 24.49 -18.93
C ALA A 151 -2.05 25.32 -18.60
N ASN A 152 -1.85 26.45 -17.91
CA ASN A 152 -2.84 27.51 -17.79
C ASN A 152 -2.81 28.39 -19.04
#